data_AF-A0A9E2S8F7-F1
#
_entry.id   AF-A0A9E2S8F7-F1
#
_cell.length_a   1.000
_cell.length_b   1.000
_cell.length_c   1.000
_cell.angle_alpha   90.00
_cell.angle_beta   90.00
_cell.angle_gamma   90.00
#
_symmetry.space_group_name_H-M   'P 1'
#
loop_
_entity.id
_entity.type
_entity.pdbx_description
1 polymer ?
#
loop_
_entity_poly.entity_id
_entity_poly.type
_entity_poly.pdbx_seq_one_letter_code
_entity_poly.pdbx_strand_id
1 'polypeptide(L)'
;MKKIIIINILALVIGMTQAGAQGIQFSKMSFEDAKALAVKSGKNIFVDVMASWCGPCKLMEAKVFPVKEVGDYFNANFVCLKLDGEKDTAHGVFKKNKAGAYPTYMWLDNKGNLLDVQVGYMDAPVFLDRAKKALTSDVAKKEAAYEARWNAGERNPQMVNEYVFGILNKVHPEKVYSYVEQYAKGLSEEQLKSKETAMILSRFMSRPRDGFIFQTLLKYDTVYEKYVGYPLYSTNMYRIVVRAGNAALAQKDTAAFNAHFNVIKKAPLREKDMYMEIIDAEKDLNTKNYNEGLRKIIALGGKYGESHPYLFQQFCYSLVSSEFFKDAKISDDESKQVITIASKAFELVPTKETVLYLSAAYAKSGDYKKAYEVMTAITSYEDPKVPGGVVRDCLGVPMKITTPYGSSEEGKKMKELVKQKYFSAKDAG
;
A
#
# COMPACT_ATOMS: atom_id res chain seq x y z
N MET A 1 51.08 -37.11 -43.06
CA MET A 1 50.94 -36.73 -41.64
C MET A 1 50.58 -35.25 -41.38
N LYS A 2 50.13 -34.47 -42.38
CA LYS A 2 49.78 -33.03 -42.21
C LYS A 2 48.28 -32.70 -42.29
N LYS A 3 47.40 -33.70 -42.50
CA LYS A 3 45.93 -33.48 -42.65
C LYS A 3 45.08 -33.91 -41.44
N ILE A 4 45.66 -34.57 -40.44
CA ILE A 4 44.92 -35.06 -39.25
C ILE A 4 44.96 -34.06 -38.08
N ILE A 5 45.90 -33.11 -38.09
CA ILE A 5 46.03 -32.13 -36.99
C ILE A 5 45.03 -30.97 -37.11
N ILE A 6 44.50 -30.69 -38.31
CA ILE A 6 43.57 -29.56 -38.53
C ILE A 6 42.13 -29.88 -38.08
N ILE A 7 41.74 -31.15 -38.01
CA ILE A 7 40.36 -31.55 -37.62
C ILE A 7 40.16 -31.51 -36.10
N ASN A 8 41.22 -31.61 -35.29
CA ASN A 8 41.10 -31.54 -33.83
C ASN A 8 41.14 -30.11 -33.25
N ILE A 9 41.44 -29.09 -34.06
CA ILE A 9 41.38 -27.68 -33.63
C ILE A 9 40.01 -27.06 -33.93
N LEU A 10 39.27 -27.62 -34.91
CA LEU A 10 37.94 -27.12 -35.27
C LEU A 10 36.81 -27.66 -34.36
N ALA A 11 37.04 -28.75 -33.64
CA ALA A 11 36.09 -29.29 -32.65
C ALA A 11 36.18 -28.58 -31.29
N LEU A 12 37.19 -27.73 -31.05
CA LEU A 12 37.42 -27.07 -29.76
C LEU A 12 36.74 -25.69 -29.63
N VAL A 13 36.04 -25.20 -30.67
CA VAL A 13 35.42 -23.85 -30.67
C VAL A 13 33.90 -23.89 -30.43
N ILE A 14 33.28 -25.06 -30.32
CA ILE A 14 31.82 -25.19 -30.06
C ILE A 14 31.49 -25.12 -28.54
N GLY A 15 32.50 -25.07 -27.68
CA GLY A 15 32.33 -24.78 -26.25
C GLY A 15 32.31 -23.29 -25.93
N MET A 16 31.65 -22.44 -26.74
CA MET A 16 31.36 -21.07 -26.30
C MET A 16 30.37 -21.14 -25.14
N THR A 17 30.92 -21.03 -23.94
CA THR A 17 30.29 -20.64 -22.70
C THR A 17 28.99 -19.86 -22.93
N GLN A 18 27.83 -20.52 -22.77
CA GLN A 18 26.70 -19.81 -22.21
C GLN A 18 27.09 -19.54 -20.75
N ALA A 19 27.80 -18.43 -20.54
CA ALA A 19 27.72 -17.71 -19.29
C ALA A 19 26.26 -17.23 -19.21
N GLY A 20 25.36 -18.11 -18.79
CA GLY A 20 24.00 -17.74 -18.46
C GLY A 20 24.12 -16.67 -17.40
N ALA A 21 23.78 -15.43 -17.74
CA ALA A 21 23.69 -14.36 -16.76
C ALA A 21 22.85 -14.88 -15.60
N GLN A 22 23.42 -14.88 -14.40
CA GLN A 22 22.73 -15.38 -13.22
C GLN A 22 21.51 -14.49 -12.97
N GLY A 23 20.31 -15.07 -13.06
CA GLY A 23 19.05 -14.36 -12.84
C GLY A 23 18.25 -14.04 -14.11
N ILE A 24 17.23 -13.20 -13.95
CA ILE A 24 16.32 -12.79 -15.04
C ILE A 24 17.05 -11.85 -16.01
N GLN A 25 16.92 -12.13 -17.31
CA GLN A 25 17.47 -11.30 -18.39
C GLN A 25 16.43 -10.31 -18.89
N PHE A 26 16.51 -9.07 -18.39
CA PHE A 26 15.65 -7.99 -18.83
C PHE A 26 16.17 -7.35 -20.11
N SER A 27 15.26 -7.13 -21.06
CA SER A 27 15.54 -6.43 -22.31
C SER A 27 14.91 -5.04 -22.32
N LYS A 28 15.59 -4.09 -22.96
CA LYS A 28 15.02 -2.78 -23.31
C LYS A 28 14.62 -2.82 -24.78
N MET A 29 13.34 -3.02 -25.06
CA MET A 29 12.78 -3.02 -26.41
C MET A 29 11.38 -2.44 -26.40
N SER A 30 10.86 -2.09 -27.58
CA SER A 30 9.47 -1.63 -27.69
C SER A 30 8.50 -2.78 -27.39
N PHE A 31 7.26 -2.44 -27.04
CA PHE A 31 6.25 -3.47 -26.80
C PHE A 31 5.90 -4.28 -28.05
N GLU A 32 5.96 -3.67 -29.23
CA GLU A 32 5.74 -4.38 -30.50
C GLU A 32 6.86 -5.38 -30.78
N ASP A 33 8.12 -5.00 -30.52
CA ASP A 33 9.26 -5.92 -30.65
C ASP A 33 9.18 -7.06 -29.64
N ALA A 34 8.76 -6.77 -28.41
CA ALA A 34 8.57 -7.79 -27.38
C ALA A 34 7.51 -8.82 -27.79
N LYS A 35 6.37 -8.38 -28.36
CA LYS A 35 5.36 -9.29 -28.92
C LYS A 35 5.91 -10.09 -30.10
N ALA A 36 6.61 -9.45 -31.03
CA ALA A 36 7.20 -10.15 -32.17
C ALA A 36 8.20 -11.23 -31.72
N LEU A 37 9.05 -10.92 -30.74
CA LEU A 37 10.00 -11.86 -30.16
C LEU A 37 9.31 -12.98 -29.38
N ALA A 38 8.28 -12.66 -28.60
CA ALA A 38 7.47 -13.63 -27.85
C ALA A 38 6.82 -14.64 -28.80
N VAL A 39 6.18 -14.17 -29.88
CA VAL A 39 5.63 -15.03 -30.93
C VAL A 39 6.71 -15.88 -31.59
N LYS A 40 7.84 -15.28 -32.01
CA LYS A 40 8.93 -16.00 -32.69
C LYS A 40 9.58 -17.07 -31.80
N SER A 41 9.70 -16.81 -30.51
CA SER A 41 10.36 -17.71 -29.55
C SER A 41 9.41 -18.67 -28.84
N GLY A 42 8.09 -18.60 -29.11
CA GLY A 42 7.08 -19.39 -28.41
C GLY A 42 6.95 -19.05 -26.92
N LYS A 43 7.39 -17.84 -26.52
CA LYS A 43 7.38 -17.36 -25.13
C LYS A 43 6.21 -16.42 -24.89
N ASN A 44 5.88 -16.21 -23.63
CA ASN A 44 4.99 -15.14 -23.18
C ASN A 44 5.80 -13.89 -22.86
N ILE A 45 5.16 -12.83 -22.34
CA ILE A 45 5.84 -11.59 -21.97
C ILE A 45 5.72 -11.40 -20.46
N PHE A 46 6.83 -11.03 -19.83
CA PHE A 46 6.85 -10.60 -18.44
C PHE A 46 7.29 -9.15 -18.37
N VAL A 47 6.61 -8.34 -17.56
CA VAL A 47 6.96 -6.92 -17.36
C VAL A 47 7.11 -6.65 -15.86
N ASP A 48 8.31 -6.25 -15.46
CA ASP A 48 8.59 -5.62 -14.16
C ASP A 48 8.41 -4.12 -14.31
N VAL A 49 7.43 -3.55 -13.60
CA VAL A 49 7.21 -2.11 -13.53
C VAL A 49 7.65 -1.60 -12.17
N MET A 50 8.67 -0.76 -12.18
CA MET A 50 9.33 -0.23 -10.98
C MET A 50 9.33 1.30 -10.97
N ALA A 51 9.78 1.88 -9.86
CA ALA A 51 10.15 3.29 -9.78
C ALA A 51 11.51 3.40 -9.07
N SER A 52 12.34 4.37 -9.47
CA SER A 52 13.70 4.51 -8.94
C SER A 52 13.81 4.68 -7.41
N TRP A 53 12.79 5.30 -6.80
CA TRP A 53 12.70 5.52 -5.35
C TRP A 53 12.06 4.33 -4.59
N CYS A 54 11.51 3.35 -5.30
CA CYS A 54 10.79 2.22 -4.70
C CYS A 54 11.72 1.27 -3.94
N GLY A 55 11.66 1.30 -2.60
CA GLY A 55 12.41 0.40 -1.72
C GLY A 55 12.14 -1.10 -1.97
N PRO A 56 10.88 -1.56 -2.03
CA PRO A 56 10.55 -2.95 -2.32
C PRO A 56 11.06 -3.45 -3.68
N CYS A 57 11.11 -2.58 -4.69
CA CYS A 57 11.65 -2.90 -6.01
C CYS A 57 13.15 -3.25 -5.92
N LYS A 58 13.92 -2.46 -5.16
CA LYS A 58 15.34 -2.73 -4.90
C LYS A 58 15.57 -4.06 -4.18
N LEU A 59 14.66 -4.45 -3.29
CA LEU A 59 14.73 -5.76 -2.61
C LEU A 59 14.54 -6.92 -3.60
N MET A 60 13.64 -6.79 -4.58
CA MET A 60 13.42 -7.81 -5.61
C MET A 60 14.64 -7.97 -6.52
N GLU A 61 15.23 -6.86 -6.93
CA GLU A 61 16.46 -6.84 -7.72
C GLU A 61 17.65 -7.44 -6.97
N ALA A 62 17.72 -7.27 -5.65
CA ALA A 62 18.81 -7.79 -4.83
C ALA A 62 18.63 -9.26 -4.42
N LYS A 63 17.40 -9.71 -4.15
CA LYS A 63 17.13 -10.99 -3.48
C LYS A 63 16.38 -12.02 -4.33
N VAL A 64 15.70 -11.61 -5.39
CA VAL A 64 14.78 -12.49 -6.12
C VAL A 64 15.18 -12.64 -7.58
N PHE A 65 15.36 -11.55 -8.31
CA PHE A 65 15.72 -11.62 -9.73
C PHE A 65 17.09 -12.28 -10.01
N PRO A 66 18.10 -12.18 -9.14
CA PRO A 66 19.38 -12.90 -9.32
C PRO A 66 19.33 -14.39 -8.94
N VAL A 67 18.23 -14.89 -8.37
CA VAL A 67 18.11 -16.30 -7.98
C VAL A 67 18.10 -17.16 -9.26
N LYS A 68 18.97 -18.16 -9.31
CA LYS A 68 19.20 -18.96 -10.52
C LYS A 68 17.91 -19.63 -11.02
N GLU A 69 17.15 -20.24 -10.13
CA GLU A 69 15.91 -20.95 -10.46
C GLU A 69 14.84 -19.99 -11.02
N VAL A 70 14.82 -18.76 -10.51
CA VAL A 70 13.94 -17.70 -11.02
C VAL A 70 14.40 -17.29 -12.41
N GLY A 71 15.69 -17.01 -12.58
CA GLY A 71 16.29 -16.66 -13.88
C GLY A 71 16.04 -17.71 -14.95
N ASP A 72 16.37 -18.98 -14.67
CA ASP A 72 16.19 -20.10 -15.59
C ASP A 72 14.74 -20.22 -16.05
N TYR A 73 13.79 -20.16 -15.11
CA TYR A 73 12.38 -20.25 -15.44
C TYR A 73 11.90 -19.07 -16.28
N PHE A 74 12.24 -17.84 -15.87
CA PHE A 74 11.77 -16.65 -16.56
C PHE A 74 12.36 -16.53 -17.97
N ASN A 75 13.67 -16.77 -18.11
CA ASN A 75 14.37 -16.71 -19.38
C ASN A 75 13.91 -17.81 -20.35
N ALA A 76 13.45 -18.96 -19.85
CA ALA A 76 12.89 -20.04 -20.67
C ALA A 76 11.47 -19.74 -21.17
N ASN A 77 10.63 -19.08 -20.35
CA ASN A 77 9.19 -18.97 -20.62
C ASN A 77 8.74 -17.57 -21.06
N PHE A 78 9.53 -16.53 -20.83
CA PHE A 78 9.13 -15.14 -21.06
C PHE A 78 10.18 -14.31 -21.80
N VAL A 79 9.70 -13.37 -22.59
CA VAL A 79 10.43 -12.14 -22.95
C VAL A 79 10.26 -11.16 -21.79
N CYS A 80 11.34 -10.90 -21.05
CA CYS A 80 11.29 -10.09 -19.83
C CYS A 80 11.62 -8.63 -20.13
N LEU A 81 10.72 -7.72 -19.78
CA LEU A 81 10.88 -6.27 -19.84
C LEU A 81 10.98 -5.70 -18.43
N LYS A 82 11.78 -4.64 -18.28
CA LYS A 82 11.86 -3.85 -17.06
C LYS A 82 11.63 -2.40 -17.42
N LEU A 83 10.60 -1.79 -16.85
CA LEU A 83 10.15 -0.44 -17.16
C LEU A 83 10.07 0.40 -15.89
N ASP A 84 10.49 1.65 -15.98
CA ASP A 84 10.25 2.65 -14.94
C ASP A 84 8.88 3.29 -15.21
N GLY A 85 7.89 3.04 -14.36
CA GLY A 85 6.51 3.50 -14.56
C GLY A 85 6.34 5.02 -14.56
N GLU A 86 7.32 5.77 -14.05
CA GLU A 86 7.29 7.24 -14.03
C GLU A 86 8.03 7.86 -15.22
N LYS A 87 8.98 7.13 -15.81
CA LYS A 87 9.80 7.63 -16.94
C LYS A 87 9.37 7.06 -18.29
N ASP A 88 8.94 5.81 -18.32
CA ASP A 88 8.57 5.07 -19.52
C ASP A 88 7.07 5.14 -19.81
N THR A 89 6.38 6.20 -19.36
CA THR A 89 4.90 6.34 -19.44
C THR A 89 4.33 6.19 -20.86
N ALA A 90 5.12 6.51 -21.89
CA ALA A 90 4.76 6.36 -23.30
C ALA A 90 4.92 4.93 -23.85
N HIS A 91 5.49 4.00 -23.07
CA HIS A 91 5.71 2.63 -23.51
C HIS A 91 4.39 1.92 -23.81
N GLY A 92 4.35 1.14 -24.90
CA GLY A 92 3.11 0.55 -25.43
C GLY A 92 2.34 -0.34 -24.45
N VAL A 93 3.03 -0.95 -23.48
CA VAL A 93 2.40 -1.76 -22.40
C VAL A 93 1.36 -0.93 -21.63
N PHE A 94 1.66 0.34 -21.37
CA PHE A 94 0.82 1.21 -20.54
C PHE A 94 -0.46 1.69 -21.22
N LYS A 95 -0.62 1.44 -22.53
CA LYS A 95 -1.88 1.71 -23.26
C LYS A 95 -3.03 0.85 -22.75
N LYS A 96 -2.74 -0.38 -22.31
CA LYS A 96 -3.75 -1.34 -21.82
C LYS A 96 -3.57 -1.71 -20.36
N ASN A 97 -2.34 -1.70 -19.86
CA ASN A 97 -2.03 -2.19 -18.51
C ASN A 97 -1.43 -1.06 -17.68
N LYS A 98 -2.11 -0.62 -16.61
CA LYS A 98 -1.60 0.44 -15.73
C LYS A 98 -1.04 -0.15 -14.45
N ALA A 99 0.12 0.33 -14.01
CA ALA A 99 0.64 0.04 -12.68
C ALA A 99 -0.02 0.98 -11.66
N GLY A 100 -0.73 0.42 -10.68
CA GLY A 100 -1.37 1.19 -9.61
C GLY A 100 -0.48 1.41 -8.37
N ALA A 101 0.64 0.69 -8.29
CA ALA A 101 1.63 0.75 -7.21
C ALA A 101 2.94 0.09 -7.68
N TYR A 102 4.01 0.18 -6.88
CA TYR A 102 5.32 -0.38 -7.23
C TYR A 102 5.85 -1.34 -6.15
N PRO A 103 6.54 -2.44 -6.53
CA PRO A 103 6.63 -2.97 -7.89
C PRO A 103 5.29 -3.54 -8.38
N THR A 104 5.05 -3.48 -9.69
CA THR A 104 3.96 -4.20 -10.36
C THR A 104 4.55 -5.21 -11.34
N TYR A 105 4.02 -6.43 -11.32
CA TYR A 105 4.40 -7.53 -12.19
C TYR A 105 3.25 -7.87 -13.12
N MET A 106 3.50 -7.83 -14.42
CA MET A 106 2.51 -8.19 -15.43
C MET A 106 3.00 -9.41 -16.21
N TRP A 107 2.21 -10.47 -16.19
CA TRP A 107 2.38 -11.60 -17.10
C TRP A 107 1.38 -11.44 -18.23
N LEU A 108 1.87 -11.41 -19.47
CA LEU A 108 1.05 -11.25 -20.66
C LEU A 108 1.25 -12.43 -21.60
N ASP A 109 0.23 -12.78 -22.38
CA ASP A 109 0.39 -13.71 -23.48
C ASP A 109 1.26 -13.10 -24.60
N ASN A 110 1.63 -13.91 -25.59
CA ASN A 110 2.42 -13.45 -26.74
C ASN A 110 1.70 -12.42 -27.64
N LYS A 111 0.41 -12.14 -27.42
CA LYS A 111 -0.37 -11.08 -28.09
C LYS A 111 -0.46 -9.81 -27.24
N GLY A 112 0.03 -9.84 -26.00
CA GLY A 112 0.00 -8.74 -25.05
C GLY A 112 -1.27 -8.65 -24.20
N ASN A 113 -2.08 -9.71 -24.13
CA ASN A 113 -3.23 -9.77 -23.22
C ASN A 113 -2.78 -10.17 -21.81
N LEU A 114 -3.39 -9.59 -20.78
CA LEU A 114 -3.03 -9.85 -19.39
C LEU A 114 -3.42 -11.27 -18.96
N LEU A 115 -2.44 -12.02 -18.44
CA LEU A 115 -2.62 -13.35 -17.84
C LEU A 115 -2.76 -13.25 -16.33
N ASP A 116 -1.91 -12.46 -15.68
CA ASP A 116 -2.04 -12.10 -14.25
C ASP A 116 -1.28 -10.80 -13.96
N VAL A 117 -1.67 -10.13 -12.88
CA VAL A 117 -0.98 -8.96 -12.34
C VAL A 117 -0.80 -9.10 -10.83
N GLN A 118 0.39 -8.77 -10.34
CA GLN A 118 0.69 -8.78 -8.90
C GLN A 118 1.41 -7.49 -8.50
N VAL A 119 1.23 -7.07 -7.26
CA VAL A 119 1.79 -5.84 -6.71
C VAL A 119 2.51 -6.13 -5.41
N GLY A 120 3.66 -5.49 -5.20
CA GLY A 120 4.42 -5.56 -3.97
C GLY A 120 5.51 -6.63 -3.97
N TYR A 121 6.31 -6.63 -2.90
CA TYR A 121 7.40 -7.59 -2.74
C TYR A 121 6.89 -9.03 -2.60
N MET A 122 7.61 -9.99 -3.20
CA MET A 122 7.38 -11.42 -3.05
C MET A 122 8.71 -12.15 -2.95
N ASP A 123 8.84 -13.07 -1.99
CA ASP A 123 10.02 -13.94 -1.94
C ASP A 123 10.08 -14.87 -3.16
N ALA A 124 11.29 -15.31 -3.52
CA ALA A 124 11.54 -16.07 -4.75
C ALA A 124 10.63 -17.30 -4.96
N PRO A 125 10.33 -18.14 -3.95
CA PRO A 125 9.43 -19.28 -4.15
C PRO A 125 8.00 -18.86 -4.53
N VAL A 126 7.49 -17.80 -3.89
CA VAL A 126 6.16 -17.26 -4.17
C VAL A 126 6.13 -16.63 -5.56
N PHE A 127 7.16 -15.85 -5.90
CA PHE A 127 7.29 -15.22 -7.20
C PHE A 127 7.32 -16.25 -8.35
N LEU A 128 8.04 -17.34 -8.16
CA LEU A 128 8.11 -18.44 -9.13
C LEU A 128 6.78 -19.20 -9.26
N ASP A 129 6.09 -19.49 -8.14
CA ASP A 129 4.75 -20.10 -8.15
C ASP A 129 3.74 -19.23 -8.91
N ARG A 130 3.77 -17.91 -8.71
CA ARG A 130 2.93 -16.97 -9.45
C ARG A 130 3.20 -16.99 -10.95
N ALA A 131 4.47 -16.99 -11.35
CA ALA A 131 4.85 -17.07 -12.76
C ALA A 131 4.34 -18.36 -13.44
N LYS A 132 4.42 -19.50 -12.73
CA LYS A 132 3.86 -20.78 -13.20
C LYS A 132 2.35 -20.72 -13.38
N LYS A 133 1.64 -20.20 -12.38
CA LYS A 133 0.18 -20.06 -12.42
C LYS A 133 -0.30 -19.11 -13.52
N ALA A 134 0.48 -18.06 -13.83
CA ALA A 134 0.16 -17.13 -14.90
C ALA A 134 0.11 -17.82 -16.27
N LEU A 135 0.99 -18.78 -16.56
CA LEU A 135 0.98 -19.52 -17.84
C LEU A 135 -0.24 -20.42 -18.01
N THR A 136 -0.81 -20.91 -16.90
CA THR A 136 -2.04 -21.71 -16.90
C THR A 136 -3.30 -20.86 -16.72
N SER A 137 -3.15 -19.53 -16.71
CA SER A 137 -4.25 -18.61 -16.44
C SER A 137 -5.27 -18.61 -17.58
N ASP A 138 -6.53 -18.67 -17.21
CA ASP A 138 -7.69 -18.55 -18.08
C ASP A 138 -8.42 -17.21 -17.86
N VAL A 139 -7.74 -16.20 -17.30
CA VAL A 139 -8.32 -14.88 -16.97
C VAL A 139 -9.09 -14.27 -18.14
N ALA A 140 -8.53 -14.23 -19.36
CA ALA A 140 -9.22 -13.67 -20.51
C ALA A 140 -10.48 -14.47 -20.92
N LYS A 141 -10.43 -15.81 -20.80
CA LYS A 141 -11.60 -16.67 -21.08
C LYS A 141 -12.68 -16.48 -20.02
N LYS A 142 -12.29 -16.43 -18.75
CA LYS A 142 -13.19 -16.17 -17.62
C LYS A 142 -13.80 -14.79 -17.72
N GLU A 143 -13.01 -13.77 -18.03
CA GLU A 143 -13.48 -12.40 -18.25
C GLU A 143 -14.57 -12.39 -19.31
N ALA A 144 -14.33 -12.95 -20.50
CA ALA A 144 -15.33 -13.01 -21.56
C ALA A 144 -16.62 -13.74 -21.13
N ALA A 145 -16.48 -14.85 -20.38
CA ALA A 145 -17.63 -15.61 -19.88
C ALA A 145 -18.44 -14.84 -18.81
N TYR A 146 -17.77 -14.18 -17.87
CA TYR A 146 -18.45 -13.35 -16.87
C TYR A 146 -19.05 -12.09 -17.49
N GLU A 147 -18.38 -11.46 -18.45
CA GLU A 147 -18.90 -10.30 -19.18
C GLU A 147 -20.19 -10.66 -19.94
N ALA A 148 -20.26 -11.84 -20.56
CA ALA A 148 -21.48 -12.33 -21.21
C ALA A 148 -22.64 -12.50 -20.19
N ARG A 149 -22.38 -13.11 -19.04
CA ARG A 149 -23.36 -13.25 -17.94
C ARG A 149 -23.78 -11.90 -17.35
N TRP A 150 -22.82 -10.96 -17.24
CA TRP A 150 -23.10 -9.59 -16.82
C TRP A 150 -24.02 -8.88 -17.82
N ASN A 151 -23.76 -9.01 -19.11
CA ASN A 151 -24.59 -8.41 -20.15
C ASN A 151 -25.98 -9.08 -20.27
N ALA A 152 -26.11 -10.34 -19.85
CA ALA A 152 -27.40 -11.02 -19.70
C ALA A 152 -28.20 -10.61 -18.45
N GLY A 153 -27.66 -9.72 -17.60
CA GLY A 153 -28.38 -9.15 -16.45
C GLY A 153 -28.10 -9.82 -15.09
N GLU A 154 -27.15 -10.76 -15.01
CA GLU A 154 -26.82 -11.38 -13.72
C GLU A 154 -26.18 -10.36 -12.76
N ARG A 155 -26.84 -10.07 -11.64
CA ARG A 155 -26.41 -9.11 -10.61
C ARG A 155 -26.60 -9.71 -9.21
N ASN A 156 -25.65 -10.55 -8.78
CA ASN A 156 -25.64 -11.11 -7.42
C ASN A 156 -24.26 -10.90 -6.74
N PRO A 157 -24.16 -11.05 -5.40
CA PRO A 157 -22.89 -10.83 -4.69
C PRO A 157 -21.73 -11.72 -5.15
N GLN A 158 -22.00 -12.95 -5.60
CA GLN A 158 -20.98 -13.85 -6.10
C GLN A 158 -20.38 -13.32 -7.40
N MET A 159 -21.22 -12.89 -8.34
CA MET A 159 -20.82 -12.22 -9.57
C MET A 159 -19.93 -11.00 -9.28
N VAL A 160 -20.30 -10.16 -8.32
CA VAL A 160 -19.46 -9.00 -7.94
C VAL A 160 -18.10 -9.43 -7.38
N ASN A 161 -18.05 -10.44 -6.50
CA ASN A 161 -16.80 -10.88 -5.90
C ASN A 161 -15.87 -11.60 -6.87
N GLU A 162 -16.39 -12.53 -7.65
CA GLU A 162 -15.58 -13.33 -8.57
C GLU A 162 -15.21 -12.54 -9.82
N TYR A 163 -16.18 -11.88 -10.45
CA TYR A 163 -15.93 -11.14 -11.67
C TYR A 163 -15.33 -9.77 -11.39
N VAL A 164 -16.07 -8.90 -10.69
CA VAL A 164 -15.69 -7.49 -10.57
C VAL A 164 -14.43 -7.32 -9.71
N PHE A 165 -14.39 -7.95 -8.52
CA PHE A 165 -13.22 -7.86 -7.66
C PHE A 165 -12.11 -8.87 -7.98
N GLY A 166 -12.46 -10.04 -8.54
CA GLY A 166 -11.48 -11.08 -8.84
C GLY A 166 -10.77 -10.90 -10.18
N ILE A 167 -11.51 -10.56 -11.24
CA ILE A 167 -11.00 -10.47 -12.62
C ILE A 167 -10.92 -9.02 -13.07
N LEU A 168 -12.02 -8.27 -13.01
CA LEU A 168 -12.06 -6.91 -13.54
C LEU A 168 -11.10 -5.99 -12.79
N ASN A 169 -10.94 -6.15 -11.47
CA ASN A 169 -9.95 -5.40 -10.70
C ASN A 169 -8.50 -5.64 -11.16
N LYS A 170 -8.22 -6.78 -11.80
CA LYS A 170 -6.91 -7.09 -12.36
C LYS A 170 -6.74 -6.53 -13.77
N VAL A 171 -7.75 -6.75 -14.62
CA VAL A 171 -7.67 -6.45 -16.06
C VAL A 171 -8.08 -5.02 -16.38
N HIS A 172 -9.12 -4.52 -15.70
CA HIS A 172 -9.74 -3.21 -15.89
C HIS A 172 -10.12 -2.54 -14.55
N PRO A 173 -9.13 -2.24 -13.67
CA PRO A 173 -9.40 -1.65 -12.35
C PRO A 173 -10.22 -0.35 -12.41
N GLU A 174 -10.13 0.41 -13.50
CA GLU A 174 -10.91 1.62 -13.73
C GLU A 174 -12.43 1.37 -13.85
N LYS A 175 -12.84 0.17 -14.29
CA LYS A 175 -14.25 -0.21 -14.44
C LYS A 175 -14.88 -0.72 -13.15
N VAL A 176 -14.09 -1.11 -12.15
CA VAL A 176 -14.58 -1.73 -10.90
C VAL A 176 -15.67 -0.89 -10.23
N TYR A 177 -15.46 0.42 -10.11
CA TYR A 177 -16.43 1.30 -9.47
C TYR A 177 -17.76 1.34 -10.23
N SER A 178 -17.72 1.47 -11.56
CA SER A 178 -18.95 1.58 -12.36
C SER A 178 -19.74 0.28 -12.35
N TYR A 179 -19.09 -0.88 -12.33
CA TYR A 179 -19.75 -2.18 -12.23
C TYR A 179 -20.41 -2.37 -10.86
N VAL A 180 -19.72 -2.02 -9.76
CA VAL A 180 -20.35 -2.09 -8.42
C VAL A 180 -21.50 -1.09 -8.30
N GLU A 181 -21.38 0.10 -8.89
CA GLU A 181 -22.48 1.08 -8.86
C GLU A 181 -23.70 0.57 -9.66
N GLN A 182 -23.50 -0.05 -10.82
CA GLN A 182 -24.57 -0.70 -11.58
C GLN A 182 -25.25 -1.82 -10.77
N TYR A 183 -24.47 -2.68 -10.11
CA TYR A 183 -24.99 -3.71 -9.21
C TYR A 183 -25.84 -3.07 -8.11
N ALA A 184 -25.31 -2.09 -7.39
CA ALA A 184 -26.00 -1.46 -6.25
C ALA A 184 -27.29 -0.75 -6.67
N LYS A 185 -27.31 -0.07 -7.82
CA LYS A 185 -28.51 0.60 -8.35
C LYS A 185 -29.64 -0.36 -8.74
N GLY A 186 -29.31 -1.63 -9.04
CA GLY A 186 -30.28 -2.66 -9.39
C GLY A 186 -30.89 -3.39 -8.19
N LEU A 187 -30.46 -3.10 -6.96
CA LEU A 187 -30.92 -3.77 -5.75
C LEU A 187 -32.19 -3.14 -5.17
N SER A 188 -33.04 -3.96 -4.57
CA SER A 188 -34.12 -3.49 -3.71
C SER A 188 -33.58 -2.86 -2.41
N GLU A 189 -34.42 -2.13 -1.68
CA GLU A 189 -34.02 -1.58 -0.38
C GLU A 189 -33.62 -2.65 0.64
N GLU A 190 -34.29 -3.81 0.64
CA GLU A 190 -33.94 -4.94 1.50
C GLU A 190 -32.56 -5.51 1.14
N GLN A 191 -32.29 -5.67 -0.15
CA GLN A 191 -31.00 -6.16 -0.64
C GLN A 191 -29.87 -5.15 -0.40
N LEU A 192 -30.15 -3.85 -0.45
CA LEU A 192 -29.17 -2.82 -0.08
C LEU A 192 -28.78 -2.94 1.39
N LYS A 193 -29.71 -3.30 2.28
CA LYS A 193 -29.45 -3.49 3.73
C LYS A 193 -28.84 -4.84 4.08
N SER A 194 -28.53 -5.71 3.11
CA SER A 194 -27.95 -7.02 3.39
C SER A 194 -26.49 -6.94 3.84
N LYS A 195 -26.03 -7.97 4.55
CA LYS A 195 -24.62 -8.10 4.99
C LYS A 195 -23.68 -8.13 3.79
N GLU A 196 -24.06 -8.85 2.74
CA GLU A 196 -23.26 -9.03 1.53
C GLU A 196 -23.04 -7.68 0.83
N THR A 197 -24.11 -6.89 0.68
CA THR A 197 -24.02 -5.55 0.07
C THR A 197 -23.20 -4.61 0.94
N ALA A 198 -23.39 -4.63 2.26
CA ALA A 198 -22.57 -3.85 3.18
C ALA A 198 -21.07 -4.14 3.02
N MET A 199 -20.68 -5.42 2.93
CA MET A 199 -19.29 -5.84 2.72
C MET A 199 -18.73 -5.39 1.37
N ILE A 200 -19.55 -5.42 0.30
CA ILE A 200 -19.16 -4.98 -1.05
C ILE A 200 -18.95 -3.47 -1.08
N LEU A 201 -19.92 -2.68 -0.61
CA LEU A 201 -19.86 -1.22 -0.71
C LEU A 201 -18.81 -0.61 0.22
N SER A 202 -18.56 -1.23 1.38
CA SER A 202 -17.56 -0.75 2.34
C SER A 202 -16.12 -0.79 1.79
N ARG A 203 -15.85 -1.56 0.73
CA ARG A 203 -14.55 -1.54 0.01
C ARG A 203 -14.26 -0.20 -0.66
N PHE A 204 -15.27 0.63 -0.88
CA PHE A 204 -15.13 1.95 -1.52
C PHE A 204 -14.97 3.10 -0.51
N MET A 205 -14.89 2.80 0.80
CA MET A 205 -14.68 3.79 1.87
C MET A 205 -13.22 4.26 1.98
N SER A 206 -12.62 4.64 0.85
CA SER A 206 -11.23 5.12 0.78
C SER A 206 -11.10 6.46 0.07
N ARG A 207 -12.01 6.78 -0.85
CA ARG A 207 -12.09 8.09 -1.53
C ARG A 207 -13.56 8.44 -1.77
N PRO A 208 -14.02 9.64 -1.38
CA PRO A 208 -15.39 10.03 -1.63
C PRO A 208 -15.57 10.23 -3.13
N ARG A 209 -16.58 9.56 -3.67
CA ARG A 209 -17.16 9.90 -4.95
C ARG A 209 -18.59 10.28 -4.67
N ASP A 210 -18.95 11.53 -4.94
CA ASP A 210 -20.34 11.94 -4.82
C ASP A 210 -21.14 11.15 -5.87
N GLY A 211 -21.87 10.15 -5.40
CA GLY A 211 -22.38 9.07 -6.22
C GLY A 211 -23.17 8.07 -5.39
N PHE A 212 -23.80 7.12 -6.07
CA PHE A 212 -24.81 6.26 -5.46
C PHE A 212 -24.26 5.41 -4.31
N ILE A 213 -23.03 4.90 -4.46
CA ILE A 213 -22.37 4.09 -3.42
C ILE A 213 -22.19 4.92 -2.14
N PHE A 214 -21.66 6.15 -2.24
CA PHE A 214 -21.45 7.00 -1.08
C PHE A 214 -22.77 7.37 -0.40
N GLN A 215 -23.77 7.79 -1.17
CA GLN A 215 -25.09 8.11 -0.61
C GLN A 215 -25.76 6.90 0.07
N THR A 216 -25.52 5.69 -0.45
CA THR A 216 -26.00 4.45 0.17
C THR A 216 -25.29 4.14 1.48
N LEU A 217 -23.96 4.30 1.53
CA LEU A 217 -23.17 4.16 2.76
C LEU A 217 -23.69 5.11 3.85
N LEU A 218 -24.00 6.36 3.49
CA LEU A 218 -24.57 7.35 4.43
C LEU A 218 -25.99 7.00 4.87
N LYS A 219 -26.85 6.59 3.94
CA LYS A 219 -28.26 6.26 4.24
C LYS A 219 -28.38 5.08 5.20
N TYR A 220 -27.52 4.08 5.07
CA TYR A 220 -27.57 2.85 5.86
C TYR A 220 -26.39 2.71 6.83
N ASP A 221 -25.85 3.84 7.28
CA ASP A 221 -24.63 3.94 8.08
C ASP A 221 -24.62 3.00 9.30
N THR A 222 -25.68 3.01 10.10
CA THR A 222 -25.81 2.18 11.31
C THR A 222 -25.96 0.68 11.00
N VAL A 223 -26.61 0.36 9.88
CA VAL A 223 -26.78 -1.03 9.42
C VAL A 223 -25.43 -1.58 8.96
N TYR A 224 -24.66 -0.80 8.21
CA TYR A 224 -23.37 -1.23 7.69
C TYR A 224 -22.31 -1.31 8.78
N GLU A 225 -22.31 -0.38 9.74
CA GLU A 225 -21.46 -0.47 10.93
C GLU A 225 -21.69 -1.76 11.71
N LYS A 226 -22.95 -2.21 11.87
CA LYS A 226 -23.27 -3.48 12.52
C LYS A 226 -22.64 -4.69 11.81
N TYR A 227 -22.54 -4.67 10.48
CA TYR A 227 -21.98 -5.79 9.72
C TYR A 227 -20.46 -5.75 9.60
N VAL A 228 -19.89 -4.57 9.31
CA VAL A 228 -18.45 -4.39 9.13
C VAL A 228 -17.71 -4.39 10.47
N GLY A 229 -18.36 -3.86 11.50
CA GLY A 229 -17.87 -3.84 12.87
C GLY A 229 -17.09 -2.57 13.24
N TYR A 230 -17.18 -2.23 14.51
CA TYR A 230 -16.35 -1.21 15.16
C TYR A 230 -14.97 -1.80 15.54
N PRO A 231 -13.86 -1.04 15.41
CA PRO A 231 -13.76 0.34 14.93
C PRO A 231 -13.53 0.46 13.42
N LEU A 232 -13.50 -0.65 12.68
CA LEU A 232 -13.09 -0.66 11.27
C LEU A 232 -13.98 0.24 10.40
N TYR A 233 -15.29 0.15 10.57
CA TYR A 233 -16.24 0.96 9.81
C TYR A 233 -16.08 2.46 10.11
N SER A 234 -16.04 2.85 11.39
CA SER A 234 -15.88 4.25 11.82
C SER A 234 -14.52 4.82 11.36
N THR A 235 -13.46 4.00 11.40
CA THR A 235 -12.14 4.36 10.85
C THR A 235 -12.19 4.61 9.35
N ASN A 236 -12.94 3.79 8.60
CA ASN A 236 -13.12 3.99 7.17
C ASN A 236 -13.98 5.23 6.86
N MET A 237 -14.99 5.53 7.68
CA MET A 237 -15.74 6.78 7.61
C MET A 237 -14.84 7.99 7.85
N TYR A 238 -13.96 7.93 8.85
CA TYR A 238 -12.94 8.96 9.06
C TYR A 238 -12.08 9.17 7.82
N ARG A 239 -11.62 8.08 7.18
CA ARG A 239 -10.76 8.17 5.99
C ARG A 239 -11.46 8.86 4.83
N ILE A 240 -12.71 8.47 4.54
CA ILE A 240 -13.47 9.03 3.42
C ILE A 240 -13.95 10.46 3.68
N VAL A 241 -14.30 10.81 4.92
CA VAL A 241 -14.85 12.13 5.28
C VAL A 241 -13.75 13.15 5.55
N VAL A 242 -12.74 12.78 6.34
CA VAL A 242 -11.68 13.69 6.77
C VAL A 242 -10.45 13.54 5.86
N ARG A 243 -9.84 12.35 5.86
CA ARG A 243 -8.48 12.18 5.34
C ARG A 243 -8.36 12.28 3.83
N ALA A 244 -9.42 11.95 3.09
CA ALA A 244 -9.42 12.09 1.63
C ALA A 244 -9.20 13.54 1.18
N GLY A 245 -9.70 14.53 1.94
CA GLY A 245 -9.46 15.95 1.67
C GLY A 245 -8.00 16.36 1.93
N ASN A 246 -7.35 15.80 2.95
CA ASN A 246 -5.98 16.18 3.31
C ASN A 246 -4.95 15.89 2.22
N ALA A 247 -5.20 14.87 1.38
CA ALA A 247 -4.32 14.57 0.25
C ALA A 247 -4.17 15.78 -0.69
N ALA A 248 -5.23 16.58 -0.85
CA ALA A 248 -5.20 17.81 -1.62
C ALA A 248 -4.39 18.92 -0.90
N LEU A 249 -4.52 19.04 0.42
CA LEU A 249 -3.73 20.00 1.21
C LEU A 249 -2.23 19.71 1.13
N ALA A 250 -1.82 18.45 1.22
CA ALA A 250 -0.42 18.03 1.06
C ALA A 250 0.15 18.40 -0.32
N GLN A 251 -0.70 18.42 -1.35
CA GLN A 251 -0.35 18.82 -2.72
C GLN A 251 -0.55 20.33 -2.98
N LYS A 252 -0.93 21.10 -1.95
CA LYS A 252 -1.29 22.53 -2.07
C LYS A 252 -2.44 22.81 -3.05
N ASP A 253 -3.30 21.82 -3.28
CA ASP A 253 -4.49 21.93 -4.13
C ASP A 253 -5.71 22.35 -3.29
N THR A 254 -5.81 23.65 -3.03
CA THR A 254 -6.92 24.24 -2.26
C THR A 254 -8.26 24.06 -2.97
N ALA A 255 -8.30 23.99 -4.30
CA ALA A 255 -9.53 23.82 -5.06
C ALA A 255 -10.11 22.42 -4.84
N ALA A 256 -9.29 21.37 -4.92
CA ALA A 256 -9.70 20.01 -4.64
C ALA A 256 -10.11 19.82 -3.17
N PHE A 257 -9.41 20.45 -2.22
CA PHE A 257 -9.83 20.43 -0.82
C PHE A 257 -11.22 21.06 -0.62
N ASN A 258 -11.46 22.24 -1.21
CA ASN A 258 -12.75 22.93 -1.09
C ASN A 258 -13.87 22.13 -1.77
N ALA A 259 -13.60 21.48 -2.91
CA ALA A 259 -14.56 20.61 -3.58
C ALA A 259 -14.96 19.43 -2.67
N HIS A 260 -13.98 18.75 -2.07
CA HIS A 260 -14.21 17.68 -1.08
C HIS A 260 -15.02 18.20 0.12
N PHE A 261 -14.60 19.31 0.72
CA PHE A 261 -15.27 19.91 1.86
C PHE A 261 -16.74 20.25 1.56
N ASN A 262 -17.04 20.76 0.36
CA ASN A 262 -18.41 21.07 -0.05
C ASN A 262 -19.30 19.83 -0.18
N VAL A 263 -18.75 18.69 -0.63
CA VAL A 263 -19.48 17.41 -0.66
C VAL A 263 -19.82 16.97 0.77
N ILE A 264 -18.83 16.96 1.66
CA ILE A 264 -19.01 16.57 3.07
C ILE A 264 -19.98 17.51 3.80
N LYS A 265 -19.88 18.82 3.56
CA LYS A 265 -20.77 19.82 4.15
C LYS A 265 -22.23 19.62 3.74
N LYS A 266 -22.52 19.08 2.56
CA LYS A 266 -23.90 18.80 2.10
C LYS A 266 -24.39 17.41 2.52
N ALA A 267 -23.47 16.49 2.81
CA ALA A 267 -23.79 15.11 3.14
C ALA A 267 -24.59 15.00 4.46
N PRO A 268 -25.59 14.10 4.53
CA PRO A 268 -26.36 13.80 5.74
C PRO A 268 -25.58 12.83 6.65
N LEU A 269 -24.41 13.26 7.12
CA LEU A 269 -23.53 12.45 7.96
C LEU A 269 -24.08 12.32 9.38
N ARG A 270 -24.02 11.10 9.94
CA ARG A 270 -24.05 10.93 11.40
C ARG A 270 -22.80 11.59 11.98
N GLU A 271 -22.96 12.25 13.13
CA GLU A 271 -21.86 12.95 13.83
C GLU A 271 -21.17 14.01 12.95
N LYS A 272 -21.94 14.66 12.09
CA LYS A 272 -21.43 15.68 11.17
C LYS A 272 -20.59 16.74 11.87
N ASP A 273 -21.05 17.26 13.00
CA ASP A 273 -20.35 18.32 13.73
C ASP A 273 -18.96 17.85 14.18
N MET A 274 -18.84 16.63 14.71
CA MET A 274 -17.56 16.02 15.06
C MET A 274 -16.62 15.98 13.85
N TYR A 275 -17.08 15.45 12.71
CA TYR A 275 -16.24 15.38 11.51
C TYR A 275 -15.85 16.76 10.99
N MET A 276 -16.74 17.75 11.04
CA MET A 276 -16.46 19.12 10.59
C MET A 276 -15.43 19.81 11.49
N GLU A 277 -15.53 19.64 12.81
CA GLU A 277 -14.52 20.13 13.76
C GLU A 277 -13.16 19.44 13.54
N ILE A 278 -13.16 18.13 13.27
CA ILE A 278 -11.92 17.38 12.98
C ILE A 278 -11.29 17.87 11.67
N ILE A 279 -12.06 18.08 10.60
CA ILE A 279 -11.54 18.60 9.33
C ILE A 279 -10.87 19.97 9.53
N ASP A 280 -11.47 20.84 10.34
CA ASP A 280 -10.89 22.14 10.67
C ASP A 280 -9.55 22.00 11.42
N ALA A 281 -9.48 21.10 12.40
CA ALA A 281 -8.26 20.80 13.13
C ALA A 281 -7.14 20.21 12.24
N GLU A 282 -7.49 19.23 11.39
CA GLU A 282 -6.50 18.62 10.49
C GLU A 282 -6.09 19.55 9.37
N LYS A 283 -6.94 20.48 8.94
CA LYS A 283 -6.55 21.51 7.99
C LYS A 283 -5.37 22.32 8.56
N ASP A 284 -5.46 22.77 9.80
CA ASP A 284 -4.36 23.50 10.46
C ASP A 284 -3.09 22.66 10.56
N LEU A 285 -3.19 21.38 10.93
CA LEU A 285 -2.02 20.49 10.93
C LEU A 285 -1.36 20.40 9.54
N ASN A 286 -2.16 20.15 8.50
CA ASN A 286 -1.64 19.93 7.15
C ASN A 286 -1.14 21.23 6.49
N THR A 287 -1.56 22.40 6.97
CA THR A 287 -1.02 23.71 6.57
C THR A 287 0.11 24.19 7.49
N LYS A 288 0.63 23.32 8.36
CA LYS A 288 1.75 23.57 9.29
C LYS A 288 1.43 24.57 10.41
N ASN A 289 0.16 24.89 10.64
CA ASN A 289 -0.31 25.62 11.80
C ASN A 289 -0.45 24.68 13.01
N TYR A 290 0.68 24.11 13.43
CA TYR A 290 0.70 22.97 14.34
C TYR A 290 0.13 23.26 15.73
N ASN A 291 0.40 24.42 16.30
CA ASN A 291 -0.07 24.77 17.65
C ASN A 291 -1.60 24.80 17.70
N GLU A 292 -2.22 25.44 16.72
CA GLU A 292 -3.69 25.52 16.65
C GLU A 292 -4.31 24.17 16.30
N GLY A 293 -3.74 23.44 15.34
CA GLY A 293 -4.22 22.10 14.98
C GLY A 293 -4.13 21.12 16.16
N LEU A 294 -3.02 21.15 16.92
CA LEU A 294 -2.83 20.34 18.12
C LEU A 294 -3.85 20.71 19.21
N ARG A 295 -4.01 22.01 19.51
CA ARG A 295 -5.00 22.52 20.48
C ARG A 295 -6.39 22.01 20.17
N LYS A 296 -6.81 22.07 18.90
CA LYS A 296 -8.12 21.59 18.45
C LYS A 296 -8.25 20.06 18.59
N ILE A 297 -7.25 19.29 18.17
CA ILE A 297 -7.28 17.82 18.30
C ILE A 297 -7.37 17.38 19.76
N ILE A 298 -6.68 18.05 20.68
CA ILE A 298 -6.76 17.74 22.11
C ILE A 298 -8.17 18.01 22.64
N ALA A 299 -8.74 19.16 22.31
CA ALA A 299 -10.12 19.50 22.69
C ALA A 299 -11.11 18.46 22.15
N LEU A 300 -10.93 18.01 20.91
CA LEU A 300 -11.74 16.97 20.29
C LEU A 300 -11.56 15.61 20.96
N GLY A 301 -10.34 15.24 21.35
CA GLY A 301 -10.07 14.02 22.13
C GLY A 301 -10.75 14.04 23.50
N GLY A 302 -10.83 15.20 24.16
CA GLY A 302 -11.60 15.37 25.40
C GLY A 302 -13.12 15.30 25.18
N LYS A 303 -13.61 15.88 24.08
CA LYS A 303 -15.04 15.97 23.77
C LYS A 303 -15.64 14.66 23.26
N TYR A 304 -14.93 13.94 22.39
CA TYR A 304 -15.45 12.77 21.68
C TYR A 304 -14.69 11.47 21.96
N GLY A 305 -13.54 11.53 22.65
CA GLY A 305 -12.67 10.36 22.80
C GLY A 305 -13.26 9.19 23.59
N GLU A 306 -14.18 9.45 24.52
CA GLU A 306 -14.86 8.39 25.28
C GLU A 306 -15.91 7.65 24.43
N SER A 307 -16.70 8.36 23.64
CA SER A 307 -17.70 7.78 22.73
C SER A 307 -17.08 7.23 21.44
N HIS A 308 -15.94 7.78 21.02
CA HIS A 308 -15.24 7.42 19.79
C HIS A 308 -13.74 7.13 20.02
N PRO A 309 -13.39 6.08 20.80
CA PRO A 309 -12.00 5.75 21.12
C PRO A 309 -11.05 5.65 19.93
N TYR A 310 -11.52 5.19 18.77
CA TYR A 310 -10.73 5.09 17.54
C TYR A 310 -10.08 6.42 17.10
N LEU A 311 -10.63 7.56 17.53
CA LEU A 311 -10.11 8.89 17.19
C LEU A 311 -8.67 9.10 17.67
N PHE A 312 -8.28 8.57 18.83
CA PHE A 312 -6.91 8.75 19.34
C PHE A 312 -5.85 8.17 18.39
N GLN A 313 -6.13 7.00 17.81
CA GLN A 313 -5.27 6.41 16.78
C GLN A 313 -5.25 7.28 15.51
N GLN A 314 -6.41 7.81 15.09
CA GLN A 314 -6.49 8.66 13.90
C GLN A 314 -5.78 9.99 14.09
N PHE A 315 -5.86 10.60 15.27
CA PHE A 315 -5.14 11.82 15.60
C PHE A 315 -3.62 11.62 15.60
N CYS A 316 -3.14 10.52 16.17
CA CYS A 316 -1.71 10.16 16.07
C CYS A 316 -1.27 10.03 14.60
N TYR A 317 -2.06 9.33 13.78
CA TYR A 317 -1.79 9.21 12.35
C TYR A 317 -1.71 10.59 11.69
N SER A 318 -2.64 11.50 12.01
CA SER A 318 -2.71 12.82 11.39
C SER A 318 -1.54 13.73 11.78
N LEU A 319 -1.05 13.63 13.02
CA LEU A 319 0.22 14.26 13.43
C LEU A 319 1.40 13.71 12.59
N VAL A 320 1.45 12.39 12.41
CA VAL A 320 2.49 11.77 11.57
C VAL A 320 2.40 12.22 10.12
N SER A 321 1.22 12.15 9.49
CA SER A 321 1.04 12.48 8.07
C SER A 321 1.20 13.97 7.74
N SER A 322 1.00 14.85 8.73
CA SER A 322 1.26 16.29 8.60
C SER A 322 2.73 16.67 8.82
N GLU A 323 3.59 15.67 9.06
CA GLU A 323 5.02 15.84 9.37
C GLU A 323 5.27 16.61 10.69
N PHE A 324 4.29 16.67 11.59
CA PHE A 324 4.39 17.34 12.89
C PHE A 324 5.64 16.94 13.66
N PHE A 325 5.95 15.65 13.72
CA PHE A 325 7.11 15.15 14.45
C PHE A 325 8.44 15.62 13.84
N LYS A 326 8.48 15.92 12.54
CA LYS A 326 9.65 16.47 11.87
C LYS A 326 9.76 17.98 12.07
N ASP A 327 8.68 18.70 11.79
CA ASP A 327 8.75 20.16 11.58
C ASP A 327 8.30 20.99 12.79
N ALA A 328 7.37 20.47 13.61
CA ALA A 328 6.73 21.25 14.65
C ALA A 328 7.71 21.63 15.77
N LYS A 329 7.62 22.86 16.27
CA LYS A 329 8.25 23.27 17.53
C LYS A 329 7.15 23.31 18.58
N ILE A 330 7.33 22.58 19.67
CA ILE A 330 6.31 22.44 20.71
C ILE A 330 6.90 22.76 22.08
N SER A 331 6.06 23.26 22.97
CA SER A 331 6.34 23.48 24.38
C SER A 331 6.31 22.16 25.17
N ASP A 332 6.76 22.21 26.43
CA ASP A 332 6.72 21.06 27.34
C ASP A 332 5.29 20.60 27.64
N ASP A 333 4.34 21.54 27.71
CA ASP A 333 2.92 21.24 27.94
C ASP A 333 2.30 20.53 26.73
N GLU A 334 2.52 21.07 25.53
CA GLU A 334 2.10 20.43 24.27
C GLU A 334 2.75 19.05 24.10
N SER A 335 4.01 18.88 24.50
CA SER A 335 4.70 17.59 24.49
C SER A 335 3.99 16.56 25.37
N LYS A 336 3.60 16.93 26.59
CA LYS A 336 2.83 16.07 27.50
C LYS A 336 1.46 15.70 26.93
N GLN A 337 0.82 16.63 26.23
CA GLN A 337 -0.47 16.40 25.60
C GLN A 337 -0.36 15.43 24.41
N VAL A 338 0.67 15.56 23.57
CA VAL A 338 0.95 14.62 22.48
C VAL A 338 1.23 13.22 23.04
N ILE A 339 2.02 13.11 24.12
CA ILE A 339 2.22 11.84 24.83
C ILE A 339 0.89 11.29 25.34
N THR A 340 0.03 12.12 25.93
CA THR A 340 -1.28 11.69 26.45
C THR A 340 -2.17 11.10 25.35
N ILE A 341 -2.25 11.75 24.19
CA ILE A 341 -3.00 11.25 23.03
C ILE A 341 -2.42 9.90 22.57
N ALA A 342 -1.10 9.80 22.45
CA ALA A 342 -0.43 8.58 21.99
C ALA A 342 -0.56 7.43 23.00
N SER A 343 -0.50 7.72 24.30
CA SER A 343 -0.74 6.75 25.38
C SER A 343 -2.17 6.21 25.32
N LYS A 344 -3.18 7.09 25.20
CA LYS A 344 -4.57 6.64 25.02
C LYS A 344 -4.75 5.77 23.79
N ALA A 345 -4.14 6.15 22.66
CA ALA A 345 -4.19 5.32 21.44
C ALA A 345 -3.60 3.93 21.67
N PHE A 346 -2.47 3.84 22.37
CA PHE A 346 -1.81 2.58 22.71
C PHE A 346 -2.61 1.74 23.71
N GLU A 347 -3.17 2.35 24.75
CA GLU A 347 -4.01 1.66 25.73
C GLU A 347 -5.25 1.03 25.10
N LEU A 348 -5.88 1.75 24.16
CA LEU A 348 -7.09 1.30 23.48
C LEU A 348 -6.81 0.24 22.40
N VAL A 349 -5.72 0.40 21.65
CA VAL A 349 -5.41 -0.46 20.49
C VAL A 349 -3.91 -0.79 20.47
N PRO A 350 -3.43 -1.66 21.38
CA PRO A 350 -2.00 -1.93 21.53
C PRO A 350 -1.46 -2.70 20.32
N THR A 351 -0.82 -1.96 19.42
CA THR A 351 -0.26 -2.43 18.15
C THR A 351 1.12 -1.84 17.92
N LYS A 352 1.91 -2.43 17.00
CA LYS A 352 3.19 -1.83 16.59
C LYS A 352 3.06 -0.37 16.16
N GLU A 353 1.96 -0.02 15.49
CA GLU A 353 1.66 1.34 15.05
C GLU A 353 1.54 2.30 16.24
N THR A 354 0.72 1.95 17.23
CA THR A 354 0.54 2.80 18.42
C THR A 354 1.77 2.84 19.33
N VAL A 355 2.58 1.77 19.37
CA VAL A 355 3.90 1.77 20.03
C VAL A 355 4.82 2.78 19.36
N LEU A 356 4.83 2.81 18.03
CA LEU A 356 5.62 3.76 17.27
C LEU A 356 5.15 5.20 17.49
N TYR A 357 3.84 5.45 17.55
CA TYR A 357 3.29 6.78 17.87
C TYR A 357 3.73 7.26 19.26
N LEU A 358 3.59 6.41 20.28
CA LEU A 358 3.99 6.75 21.64
C LEU A 358 5.50 6.98 21.76
N SER A 359 6.30 6.12 21.11
CA SER A 359 7.75 6.30 21.04
C SER A 359 8.13 7.63 20.38
N ALA A 360 7.48 7.99 19.26
CA ALA A 360 7.70 9.27 18.58
C ALA A 360 7.30 10.48 19.43
N ALA A 361 6.21 10.37 20.22
CA ALA A 361 5.80 11.40 21.16
C ALA A 361 6.86 11.67 22.23
N TYR A 362 7.40 10.62 22.87
CA TYR A 362 8.49 10.76 23.83
C TYR A 362 9.77 11.30 23.19
N ALA A 363 10.10 10.87 21.97
CA ALA A 363 11.26 11.39 21.26
C ALA A 363 11.10 12.89 20.96
N LYS A 364 9.89 13.32 20.58
CA LYS A 364 9.58 14.73 20.31
C LYS A 364 9.65 15.61 21.56
N SER A 365 9.35 15.04 22.73
CA SER A 365 9.52 15.72 24.03
C SER A 365 10.97 15.73 24.54
N GLY A 366 11.92 15.16 23.79
CA GLY A 366 13.31 15.03 24.21
C GLY A 366 13.59 13.86 25.17
N ASP A 367 12.59 13.07 25.56
CA ASP A 367 12.78 11.89 26.41
C ASP A 367 13.10 10.65 25.55
N TYR A 368 14.30 10.67 24.99
CA TYR A 368 14.78 9.57 24.14
C TYR A 368 14.89 8.25 24.91
N LYS A 369 15.21 8.30 26.21
CA LYS A 369 15.28 7.09 27.04
C LYS A 369 13.92 6.40 27.06
N LYS A 370 12.86 7.14 27.38
CA LYS A 370 11.49 6.59 27.38
C LYS A 370 11.03 6.18 25.99
N ALA A 371 11.38 6.95 24.96
CA ALA A 371 11.09 6.60 23.58
C ALA A 371 11.66 5.22 23.21
N TYR A 372 12.92 4.95 23.56
CA TYR A 372 13.55 3.65 23.32
C TYR A 372 12.94 2.54 24.18
N GLU A 373 12.68 2.79 25.48
CA GLU A 373 12.01 1.83 26.35
C GLU A 373 10.68 1.36 25.75
N VAL A 374 9.82 2.28 25.33
CA VAL A 374 8.53 1.98 24.67
C VAL A 374 8.75 1.18 23.39
N MET A 375 9.75 1.56 22.58
CA MET A 375 10.04 0.90 21.31
C MET A 375 10.48 -0.55 21.49
N THR A 376 11.08 -0.94 22.62
CA THR A 376 11.47 -2.35 22.86
C THR A 376 10.27 -3.29 22.84
N ALA A 377 9.08 -2.80 23.19
CA ALA A 377 7.84 -3.57 23.17
C ALA A 377 7.33 -3.86 21.74
N ILE A 378 7.89 -3.24 20.68
CA ILE A 378 7.42 -3.39 19.30
C ILE A 378 7.48 -4.85 18.80
N THR A 379 8.40 -5.64 19.33
CA THR A 379 8.57 -7.06 18.95
C THR A 379 7.50 -7.96 19.55
N SER A 380 6.79 -7.48 20.57
CA SER A 380 5.72 -8.18 21.28
C SER A 380 4.34 -8.02 20.64
N TYR A 381 4.22 -7.19 19.60
CA TYR A 381 2.97 -6.93 18.89
C TYR A 381 3.07 -7.34 17.43
N GLU A 382 1.99 -7.81 16.81
CA GLU A 382 1.96 -8.17 15.39
C GLU A 382 1.83 -6.92 14.48
N ASP A 383 2.29 -7.01 13.23
CA ASP A 383 2.16 -5.92 12.24
C ASP A 383 0.70 -5.70 11.83
N PRO A 384 0.15 -4.48 11.89
CA PRO A 384 -1.05 -4.15 11.12
C PRO A 384 -0.71 -4.10 9.61
N LYS A 385 -1.65 -4.52 8.75
CA LYS A 385 -1.48 -4.62 7.28
C LYS A 385 -1.44 -3.27 6.52
N VAL A 386 -0.81 -2.18 7.02
CA VAL A 386 -0.74 -0.83 6.38
C VAL A 386 0.58 -0.07 6.74
N PRO A 387 1.19 0.81 5.90
CA PRO A 387 2.64 1.01 5.87
C PRO A 387 3.21 2.06 6.85
N GLY A 388 4.09 1.59 7.74
CA GLY A 388 4.83 2.37 8.75
C GLY A 388 6.07 3.12 8.23
N GLY A 389 5.94 3.92 7.17
CA GLY A 389 7.05 4.69 6.60
C GLY A 389 7.46 5.93 7.43
N VAL A 390 6.48 6.70 7.91
CA VAL A 390 6.74 8.09 8.37
C VAL A 390 7.27 8.17 9.81
N VAL A 391 6.93 7.20 10.68
CA VAL A 391 7.43 7.18 12.07
C VAL A 391 8.92 6.81 12.14
N ARG A 392 9.43 6.10 11.14
CA ARG A 392 10.81 5.60 11.09
C ARG A 392 11.83 6.72 10.84
N ASP A 393 11.48 7.70 10.03
CA ASP A 393 12.32 8.86 9.74
C ASP A 393 12.54 9.75 10.98
N CYS A 394 11.54 9.85 11.85
CA CYS A 394 11.60 10.67 13.06
C CYS A 394 12.56 10.09 14.12
N LEU A 395 12.84 8.77 14.03
CA LEU A 395 13.71 8.05 14.96
C LEU A 395 15.15 7.90 14.45
N GLY A 396 15.44 8.30 13.20
CA GLY A 396 16.79 8.24 12.62
C GLY A 396 17.34 6.83 12.40
N VAL A 397 16.49 5.81 12.24
CA VAL A 397 16.91 4.40 12.14
C VAL A 397 16.86 3.89 10.68
N PRO A 398 17.96 3.38 10.11
CA PRO A 398 17.97 2.86 8.74
C PRO A 398 17.16 1.56 8.57
N MET A 399 16.64 1.36 7.36
CA MET A 399 15.70 0.31 6.95
C MET A 399 16.28 -1.12 7.10
N LYS A 400 16.15 -1.71 8.30
CA LYS A 400 16.21 -3.16 8.51
C LYS A 400 15.28 -3.54 9.68
N ILE A 401 13.98 -3.63 9.43
CA ILE A 401 13.05 -4.27 10.38
C ILE A 401 12.42 -5.46 9.66
N THR A 402 13.21 -6.52 9.54
CA THR A 402 12.73 -7.89 9.32
C THR A 402 13.56 -8.77 10.24
N THR A 403 13.15 -8.89 11.50
CA THR A 403 13.37 -10.04 12.42
C THR A 403 13.12 -9.63 13.89
N PRO A 404 12.82 -10.58 14.79
CA PRO A 404 12.48 -10.33 16.18
C PRO A 404 13.74 -9.90 16.96
N TYR A 405 13.83 -8.62 17.28
CA TYR A 405 14.95 -8.06 18.05
C TYR A 405 14.78 -8.30 19.56
N GLY A 406 14.86 -9.58 19.95
CA GLY A 406 15.06 -9.97 21.35
C GLY A 406 16.44 -10.60 21.60
N SER A 407 17.02 -11.27 20.60
CA SER A 407 18.19 -12.13 20.79
C SER A 407 19.29 -12.05 19.71
N SER A 408 19.10 -11.28 18.63
CA SER A 408 20.07 -11.23 17.52
C SER A 408 21.34 -10.44 17.85
N GLU A 409 22.47 -10.86 17.25
CA GLU A 409 23.79 -10.20 17.33
C GLU A 409 23.72 -8.71 16.94
N GLU A 410 22.86 -8.39 15.97
CA GLU A 410 22.61 -7.03 15.49
C GLU A 410 21.86 -6.20 16.54
N GLY A 411 20.99 -6.81 17.35
CA GLY A 411 20.32 -6.15 18.48
C GLY A 411 21.25 -5.83 19.62
N LYS A 412 22.25 -6.69 19.86
CA LYS A 412 23.34 -6.42 20.81
C LYS A 412 24.26 -5.31 20.31
N LYS A 413 24.62 -5.31 19.01
CA LYS A 413 25.40 -4.22 18.40
C LYS A 413 24.69 -2.86 18.43
N MET A 414 23.37 -2.84 18.23
CA MET A 414 22.56 -1.62 18.35
C MET A 414 22.50 -1.10 19.80
N LYS A 415 22.34 -1.98 20.80
CA LYS A 415 22.44 -1.60 22.22
C LYS A 415 23.80 -0.96 22.55
N GLU A 416 24.88 -1.51 22.01
CA GLU A 416 26.23 -1.02 22.30
C GLU A 416 26.59 0.26 21.53
N LEU A 417 26.07 0.44 20.31
CA LEU A 417 26.12 1.71 19.58
C LEU A 417 25.34 2.83 20.29
N VAL A 418 24.19 2.52 20.88
CA VAL A 418 23.40 3.49 21.67
C VAL A 418 24.10 3.85 22.98
N LYS A 419 24.70 2.87 23.68
CA LYS A 419 25.56 3.12 24.85
C LYS A 419 26.77 4.00 24.50
N GLN A 420 27.49 3.69 23.43
CA GLN A 420 28.67 4.46 23.03
C GLN A 420 28.33 5.89 22.56
N LYS A 421 27.16 6.09 21.95
CA LYS A 421 26.82 7.39 21.34
C LYS A 421 26.11 8.35 22.30
N TYR A 422 25.45 7.83 23.34
CA TYR A 422 24.59 8.65 24.21
C TYR A 422 24.77 8.41 25.71
N PHE A 423 25.59 7.42 26.12
CA PHE A 423 25.94 7.17 27.53
C PHE A 423 27.45 7.28 27.80
N SER A 424 28.27 7.74 26.85
CA SER A 424 29.65 8.12 27.15
C SER A 424 29.71 9.58 27.61
N ALA A 425 30.04 9.74 28.90
CA ALA A 425 30.42 10.97 29.60
C ALA A 425 29.29 11.91 30.10
N LYS A 426 28.55 11.45 31.12
CA LYS A 426 28.36 12.21 32.38
C LYS A 426 27.69 11.35 33.45
N ASP A 427 28.45 10.39 33.97
CA ASP A 427 28.31 9.78 35.31
C ASP A 427 29.73 9.47 35.83
N ALA A 428 30.58 10.50 35.77
CA ALA A 428 31.86 10.55 36.48
C ALA A 428 32.03 12.02 36.94
N GLY A 429 31.54 12.28 38.15
CA GLY A 429 31.45 13.59 38.78
C GLY A 429 30.26 13.63 39.71
#